data_AF-A0A380FF72-F1
#
_entry.id   AF-A0A380FF72-F1
#
_cell.length_a   1.000
_cell.length_b   1.000
_cell.length_c   1.000
_cell.angle_alpha   90.00
_cell.angle_beta   90.00
_cell.angle_gamma   90.00
#
_symmetry.space_group_name_H-M   'P 1'
#
loop_
_entity.id
_entity.type
_entity.pdbx_description
1 polymer ?
#
loop_
_entity_poly.entity_id
_entity_poly.type
_entity_poly.pdbx_seq_one_letter_code
_entity_poly.pdbx_strand_id
1 'polypeptide(L)' 'MNFNNLNQLYRSVIMDHYKSPRNKGKLDNGSMTVDMNNPTCGDRIHLTFDIEDGFIKDAKFDGEGCSIFNV' A
#
# COMPACT_ATOMS: atom_id res chain seq x y z
N MET A 1 22.72 -3.43 21.01
CA MET A 1 21.32 -3.02 20.76
C MET A 1 20.48 -4.27 20.58
N ASN A 2 19.37 -4.42 21.32
CA ASN A 2 18.60 -5.67 21.36
C ASN A 2 17.67 -5.75 20.13
N PHE A 3 18.13 -6.41 19.07
CA PHE A 3 17.41 -6.57 17.80
C PHE A 3 16.08 -7.32 17.92
N ASN A 4 15.87 -8.08 19.01
CA ASN A 4 14.65 -8.87 19.21
C ASN A 4 13.39 -8.03 19.42
N ASN A 5 13.51 -6.89 20.11
CA ASN A 5 12.37 -5.99 20.33
C ASN A 5 11.95 -5.29 19.03
N LEU A 6 12.91 -4.98 18.16
CA LEU A 6 12.65 -4.39 16.84
C LEU A 6 11.93 -5.38 15.92
N ASN A 7 12.36 -6.65 15.93
CA ASN A 7 11.71 -7.72 15.15
C ASN A 7 10.26 -7.95 15.57
N GLN A 8 9.96 -7.90 16.87
CA GLN A 8 8.58 -8.02 17.35
C GLN A 8 7.72 -6.83 16.92
N LEU A 9 8.25 -5.60 17.01
CA LEU A 9 7.55 -4.39 16.56
C LEU A 9 7.26 -4.43 15.05
N TYR A 10 8.25 -4.76 14.22
CA TYR A 10 8.04 -4.86 12.77
C TYR A 10 7.01 -5.94 12.43
N ARG A 11 7.10 -7.10 13.07
CA ARG A 11 6.14 -8.18 12.85
C ARG A 11 4.72 -7.80 13.27
N SER A 12 4.54 -7.06 14.37
CA SER A 12 3.21 -6.62 14.78
C SER A 12 2.63 -5.60 13.81
N VAL A 13 3.43 -4.67 13.30
CA VAL A 13 3.00 -3.66 12.32
C VAL A 13 2.61 -4.31 10.98
N ILE A 14 3.43 -5.25 10.50
CA ILE A 14 3.15 -6.01 9.27
C ILE A 14 1.86 -6.82 9.42
N MET A 15 1.65 -7.49 10.56
CA MET A 15 0.45 -8.28 10.79
C MET A 15 -0.81 -7.43 10.96
N ASP A 16 -0.69 -6.21 11.50
CA ASP A 16 -1.80 -5.25 11.61
C ASP A 16 -2.27 -4.80 10.22
N HIS A 17 -1.32 -4.40 9.37
CA HIS A 17 -1.59 -4.00 7.99
C HIS A 17 -2.22 -5.13 7.17
N TYR A 18 -1.68 -6.35 7.26
CA TYR A 18 -2.24 -7.53 6.58
C TYR A 18 -3.70 -7.83 6.97
N LYS A 19 -4.07 -7.63 8.23
CA LYS A 19 -5.44 -7.88 8.72
C LYS A 19 -6.41 -6.78 8.37
N SER A 20 -5.95 -5.54 8.27
CA SER A 20 -6.78 -4.37 7.97
C SER A 20 -6.03 -3.47 6.98
N PRO A 21 -6.01 -3.85 5.69
CA PRO A 21 -5.33 -3.06 4.67
C PRO A 21 -6.01 -1.70 4.57
N ARG A 22 -5.26 -0.66 4.94
CA ARG A 22 -5.75 0.72 4.95
C ARG A 22 -5.83 1.22 3.50
N ASN A 23 -6.88 1.93 3.14
CA ASN A 23 -7.04 2.55 1.81
C ASN A 23 -6.99 1.59 0.61
N LYS A 24 -7.33 0.32 0.80
CA LYS A 24 -7.47 -0.64 -0.31
C LYS A 24 -8.71 -0.31 -1.13
N GLY A 25 -8.55 -0.16 -2.44
CA GLY A 25 -9.64 0.13 -3.39
C GLY A 25 -9.20 1.08 -4.50
N LYS A 26 -10.16 1.55 -5.29
CA LYS A 26 -9.95 2.53 -6.36
C LYS A 26 -10.80 3.78 -6.12
N LEU A 27 -10.33 4.91 -6.63
CA LEU A 27 -11.10 6.15 -6.69
C LEU A 27 -11.62 6.32 -8.12
N ASP A 28 -12.94 6.38 -8.29
CA ASP A 28 -13.57 6.42 -9.62
C ASP A 28 -13.59 7.83 -10.25
N ASN A 29 -13.39 8.89 -9.45
CA ASN A 29 -13.64 10.27 -9.87
C ASN A 29 -12.37 11.14 -9.84
N GLY A 30 -11.98 11.71 -10.99
CA GLY A 30 -11.00 12.79 -11.09
C GLY A 30 -9.56 12.47 -10.65
N SER A 31 -9.33 11.25 -10.20
CA SER A 31 -8.09 10.87 -9.54
C SER A 31 -6.97 10.58 -10.55
N MET A 32 -5.75 10.98 -10.21
CA MET A 32 -4.56 10.62 -10.94
C MET A 32 -4.23 9.15 -10.65
N THR A 33 -4.18 8.33 -11.70
CA THR A 33 -3.82 6.92 -11.59
C THR A 33 -2.37 6.69 -11.99
N VAL A 34 -1.64 5.93 -11.19
CA VAL A 34 -0.27 5.51 -11.44
C VAL A 34 -0.18 3.99 -11.31
N ASP A 35 0.18 3.33 -12.41
CA ASP A 35 0.38 1.89 -12.45
C ASP A 35 1.88 1.57 -12.39
N MET A 36 2.25 0.74 -11.43
CA MET A 36 3.62 0.28 -11.25
C MET A 36 3.66 -1.24 -11.15
N ASN A 37 4.67 -1.84 -11.77
CA ASN A 37 4.90 -3.27 -11.71
C ASN A 37 6.33 -3.57 -11.23
N ASN A 38 6.46 -4.55 -10.33
CA ASN A 38 7.73 -5.11 -9.92
C ASN A 38 7.93 -6.48 -10.62
N PRO A 39 8.65 -6.53 -11.75
CA PRO A 39 8.79 -7.75 -12.55
C PRO A 39 9.56 -8.87 -11.85
N THR A 40 10.32 -8.58 -10.79
CA THR A 40 11.09 -9.59 -10.04
C THR A 40 10.21 -10.48 -9.17
N CYS A 41 9.14 -9.92 -8.59
CA CYS A 41 8.21 -10.66 -7.72
C CYS A 41 6.81 -10.83 -8.34
N GLY A 42 6.55 -10.15 -9.47
CA GLY A 42 5.25 -10.16 -10.14
C GLY A 42 4.22 -9.20 -9.52
N ASP A 43 4.65 -8.32 -8.61
CA ASP A 43 3.74 -7.40 -7.92
C ASP A 43 3.23 -6.34 -8.89
N ARG A 44 1.93 -6.06 -8.85
CA ARG A 44 1.27 -4.98 -9.59
C ARG A 44 0.56 -4.06 -8.61
N ILE A 45 0.81 -2.77 -8.76
CA ILE A 45 0.25 -1.71 -7.94
C ILE A 45 -0.46 -0.71 -8.84
N HIS A 46 -1.69 -0.37 -8.48
CA HIS A 46 -2.47 0.69 -9.07
C HIS A 46 -2.71 1.68 -7.94
N LEU A 47 -2.11 2.86 -8.03
CA LEU A 47 -2.29 3.94 -7.07
C LEU A 47 -3.24 4.96 -7.68
N THR A 48 -4.29 5.31 -6.97
CA THR A 48 -5.22 6.38 -7.35
C THR A 48 -5.16 7.49 -6.32
N PHE A 49 -4.92 8.72 -6.76
CA PHE A 49 -4.80 9.90 -5.91
C PHE A 49 -5.84 10.94 -6.29
N ASP A 50 -6.60 11.42 -5.31
CA ASP A 50 -7.40 12.63 -5.48
C ASP A 50 -6.57 13.84 -5.06
N ILE A 51 -6.30 14.74 -6.01
CA ILE A 51 -5.43 15.90 -5.81
C ILE A 51 -6.22 17.16 -6.14
N GLU A 52 -6.44 17.98 -5.11
CA GLU A 52 -7.08 19.29 -5.23
C GLU A 52 -6.07 20.38 -4.81
N ASP A 53 -5.86 21.38 -5.66
CA ASP A 53 -4.98 22.53 -5.39
C ASP A 53 -3.56 22.16 -4.91
N GLY A 54 -3.04 21.00 -5.38
CA GLY A 54 -1.72 20.48 -5.00
C GLY A 54 -1.68 19.69 -3.70
N PHE A 55 -2.82 19.45 -3.03
CA PHE A 55 -2.92 18.61 -1.84
C PHE A 55 -3.60 17.27 -2.15
N ILE A 56 -3.04 16.19 -1.61
CA ILE A 56 -3.65 14.85 -1.68
C ILE A 56 -4.80 14.80 -0.68
N LYS A 57 -6.04 14.73 -1.18
CA LYS A 57 -7.26 14.63 -0.37
C LYS A 57 -7.57 13.19 0.01
N ASP A 58 -7.38 12.28 -0.95
CA ASP A 58 -7.53 10.85 -0.75
C ASP A 58 -6.50 10.09 -1.61
N ALA A 59 -6.06 8.94 -1.12
CA ALA A 59 -5.12 8.08 -1.82
C ALA A 59 -5.52 6.64 -1.55
N LYS A 60 -5.89 5.94 -2.61
CA LYS A 60 -6.23 4.52 -2.57
C LYS A 60 -5.30 3.70 -3.43
N PHE A 61 -5.10 2.46 -3.04
CA PHE A 61 -4.31 1.52 -3.81
C PHE A 61 -5.07 0.22 -4.05
N ASP A 62 -4.85 -0.34 -5.22
CA ASP A 62 -5.27 -1.69 -5.55
C ASP A 62 -4.10 -2.44 -6.17
N GLY A 63 -3.94 -3.70 -5.84
CA GLY A 63 -2.78 -4.44 -6.30
C GLY A 63 -2.82 -5.91 -5.98
N GLU A 64 -2.15 -6.67 -6.83
CA GLU A 64 -1.97 -8.11 -6.71
C GLU A 64 -0.47 -8.40 -6.69
N GLY A 65 -0.01 -9.12 -5.67
CA GLY A 65 1.41 -9.40 -5.46
C GLY A 65 1.64 -10.40 -4.34
N CYS A 66 2.90 -10.68 -4.02
CA CYS A 66 3.29 -11.66 -3.00
C CYS A 66 2.80 -11.26 -1.59
N SER A 67 2.87 -12.15 -0.60
CA SER A 67 2.31 -11.94 0.75
C SER A 67 2.85 -10.71 1.51
N ILE A 68 3.99 -10.14 1.09
CA ILE A 68 4.53 -8.87 1.61
C ILE A 68 3.77 -7.67 1.03
N PHE A 69 3.24 -7.81 -0.18
CA PHE A 69 2.54 -6.78 -0.94
C PHE A 69 1.07 -6.61 -0.51
N ASN A 70 0.46 -7.70 -0.03
CA ASN A 70 -0.91 -7.70 0.52
C ASN A 70 -0.97 -7.29 2.00
N VAL A 71 0.16 -6.84 2.56
CA VAL A 71 0.24 -6.21 3.89
C VAL A 71 -0.22 -4.77 3.75
#